data_AF-A0A2I7YSH3-F1
#
_entry.id   AF-A0A2I7YSH3-F1
#
_cell.length_a   1.000
_cell.length_b   1.000
_cell.length_c   1.000
_cell.angle_alpha   90.00
_cell.angle_beta   90.00
_cell.angle_gamma   90.00
#
_symmetry.space_group_name_H-M   'P 1'
#
loop_
_entity.id
_entity.type
_entity.pdbx_description
1 polymer ?
#
loop_
_entity_poly.entity_id
_entity_poly.type
_entity_poly.pdbx_seq_one_letter_code
_entity_poly.pdbx_strand_id
1 'polypeptide(L)'
;TFGMVSCVCIVRSIDVSSTKITYCLEDHSGQIEAHYWLEEGDSTKAPDIMLNHYVKLFGSVRTQGSQKMLMVFKMIAIMNSNEVCTHILEVLNARYKSEEFASKGSDTYPTNVDSMNFNSKTSGDDSLGLEGKQLAVLQAVKN
;
A
#
# COMPACT_ATOMS: atom_id res chain seq x y z
N THR A 1 -7.29 4.07 -1.39
CA THR A 1 -6.42 3.30 -2.30
C THR A 1 -5.07 3.11 -1.64
N PHE A 2 -4.54 1.88 -1.60
CA PHE A 2 -3.22 1.62 -1.01
C PHE A 2 -2.14 1.99 -2.04
N GLY A 3 -1.23 2.91 -1.69
CA GLY A 3 -0.18 3.37 -2.59
C GLY A 3 0.94 2.34 -2.77
N MET A 4 1.37 1.72 -1.68
CA MET A 4 2.41 0.69 -1.65
C MET A 4 1.95 -0.48 -0.80
N VAL A 5 2.29 -1.69 -1.23
CA VAL A 5 1.97 -2.94 -0.54
C VAL A 5 3.20 -3.83 -0.45
N SER A 6 3.27 -4.63 0.60
CA SER A 6 4.15 -5.79 0.68
C SER A 6 3.32 -7.05 0.81
N CYS A 7 3.67 -8.09 0.06
CA CYS A 7 2.95 -9.36 0.09
C CYS A 7 3.95 -10.52 0.21
N VAL A 8 3.52 -11.59 0.86
CA VAL A 8 4.19 -12.89 0.83
C VAL A 8 3.27 -13.91 0.15
N CYS A 9 3.79 -14.57 -0.87
CA CYS A 9 3.00 -15.45 -1.73
C CYS A 9 3.89 -16.51 -2.39
N ILE A 10 3.27 -17.55 -2.96
CA ILE A 10 3.91 -18.60 -3.76
C ILE A 10 3.83 -18.23 -5.24
N VAL A 11 4.93 -18.41 -5.96
CA VAL A 11 4.96 -18.21 -7.41
C VAL A 11 4.37 -19.43 -8.14
N ARG A 12 3.27 -19.25 -8.87
CA ARG A 12 2.60 -20.32 -9.61
C ARG A 12 2.93 -20.34 -11.10
N SER A 13 3.22 -19.19 -11.68
CA SER A 13 3.72 -19.09 -13.06
C SER A 13 4.71 -17.94 -13.21
N ILE A 14 5.61 -18.10 -14.18
CA ILE A 14 6.60 -17.09 -14.58
C ILE A 14 6.56 -17.03 -16.10
N ASP A 15 6.23 -15.86 -16.64
CA ASP A 15 6.27 -15.59 -18.08
C ASP A 15 7.21 -14.42 -18.35
N VAL A 16 8.30 -14.69 -19.06
CA VAL A 16 9.37 -13.71 -19.31
C VAL A 16 9.24 -13.17 -20.73
N SER A 17 9.05 -11.86 -20.83
CA SER A 17 9.08 -11.10 -22.08
C SER A 17 10.35 -10.24 -22.16
N SER A 18 10.54 -9.53 -23.28
CA SER A 18 11.71 -8.64 -23.45
C SER A 18 11.72 -7.46 -22.49
N THR A 19 10.54 -6.92 -22.13
CA THR A 19 10.42 -5.70 -21.32
C THR A 19 9.88 -5.95 -19.92
N LYS A 20 9.31 -7.13 -19.64
CA LYS A 20 8.72 -7.44 -18.34
C LYS A 20 8.75 -8.93 -18.03
N ILE A 21 8.64 -9.25 -16.74
CA ILE A 21 8.30 -10.57 -16.23
C ILE A 21 6.92 -10.49 -15.61
N THR A 22 6.04 -11.40 -16.04
CA THR A 22 4.70 -11.58 -15.48
C THR A 22 4.71 -12.77 -14.54
N TYR A 23 4.27 -12.57 -13.30
CA TYR A 23 4.13 -13.61 -12.30
C TYR A 23 2.66 -13.83 -11.97
N CYS A 24 2.24 -15.09 -11.84
CA CYS A 24 1.02 -15.42 -11.10
C CYS A 24 1.40 -15.79 -9.67
N LEU A 25 0.88 -15.02 -8.72
CA LEU A 25 1.18 -15.13 -7.31
C LEU A 25 -0.05 -15.64 -6.56
N GLU A 26 0.16 -16.61 -5.68
CA GLU A 26 -0.91 -17.23 -4.90
C GLU A 26 -0.62 -17.14 -3.40
N ASP A 27 -1.62 -16.78 -2.62
CA ASP A 27 -1.63 -16.95 -1.17
C ASP A 27 -2.95 -17.63 -0.74
N HIS A 28 -3.23 -17.64 0.56
CA HIS A 28 -4.48 -18.21 1.07
C HIS A 28 -5.75 -17.40 0.70
N SER A 29 -5.60 -16.18 0.19
CA SER A 29 -6.70 -15.27 -0.17
C SER A 29 -7.08 -15.35 -1.65
N GLY A 30 -6.22 -15.93 -2.49
CA GLY A 30 -6.47 -16.15 -3.91
C GLY A 30 -5.22 -15.99 -4.75
N GLN A 31 -5.44 -15.66 -6.02
CA GLN A 31 -4.37 -15.43 -7.00
C GLN A 31 -4.41 -14.00 -7.53
N ILE A 32 -3.24 -13.44 -7.81
CA ILE A 32 -3.07 -12.11 -8.39
C ILE A 32 -1.92 -12.10 -9.40
N GLU A 33 -2.12 -11.35 -10.48
CA GLU A 33 -1.10 -11.11 -11.49
C GLU A 33 -0.17 -9.97 -11.06
N ALA A 34 1.13 -10.17 -11.24
CA ALA A 34 2.17 -9.22 -10.93
C ALA A 34 3.09 -8.97 -12.13
N HIS A 35 3.56 -7.73 -12.27
CA HIS A 35 4.44 -7.30 -13.34
C HIS A 35 5.70 -6.67 -12.77
N TYR A 36 6.85 -7.20 -13.21
CA TYR A 36 8.17 -6.65 -12.96
C TYR A 36 8.74 -6.14 -14.28
N TRP A 37 9.01 -4.85 -14.41
CA TRP A 37 9.59 -4.29 -15.63
C TRP A 37 11.11 -4.48 -15.63
N LEU A 38 11.63 -4.91 -16.78
CA LEU A 38 13.06 -5.04 -17.03
C LEU A 38 13.58 -3.73 -17.62
N GLU A 39 14.71 -3.26 -17.11
CA GLU A 39 15.43 -2.14 -17.73
C GLU A 39 16.10 -2.62 -19.03
N GLU A 40 16.10 -1.79 -20.06
CA GLU A 40 16.72 -2.11 -21.35
C GLU A 40 18.21 -2.42 -21.17
N GLY A 41 18.63 -3.61 -21.62
CA GLY A 41 20.03 -4.04 -21.58
C GLY A 41 20.47 -4.74 -20.30
N ASP A 42 19.58 -5.00 -19.33
CA ASP A 42 19.97 -5.56 -18.04
C ASP A 42 19.07 -6.71 -17.55
N SER A 43 19.06 -7.81 -18.32
CA SER A 43 18.43 -9.07 -17.87
C SER A 43 19.10 -9.69 -16.65
N THR A 44 20.30 -9.22 -16.27
CA THR A 44 21.05 -9.72 -15.09
C THR A 44 20.51 -9.17 -13.77
N LYS A 45 19.74 -8.07 -13.79
CA LYS A 45 19.06 -7.50 -12.63
C LYS A 45 17.70 -8.14 -12.34
N ALA A 46 17.26 -9.12 -13.13
CA ALA A 46 16.02 -9.83 -12.84
C ALA A 46 16.13 -10.55 -11.49
N PRO A 47 15.10 -10.51 -10.63
CA PRO A 47 15.08 -11.25 -9.38
C PRO A 47 15.24 -12.76 -9.66
N ASP A 48 16.17 -13.41 -8.95
CA ASP A 48 16.34 -14.87 -8.99
C ASP A 48 15.21 -15.53 -8.20
N ILE A 49 14.11 -15.85 -8.91
CA ILE A 49 12.86 -16.32 -8.34
C ILE A 49 12.45 -17.61 -9.04
N MET A 50 12.24 -18.64 -8.23
CA MET A 50 11.86 -19.97 -8.71
C MET A 50 10.35 -20.20 -8.61
N LEU A 51 9.83 -21.00 -9.53
CA LEU A 51 8.45 -21.48 -9.49
C LEU A 51 8.23 -22.35 -8.24
N ASN A 52 7.05 -22.27 -7.65
CA ASN A 52 6.64 -22.92 -6.40
C ASN A 52 7.46 -22.54 -5.15
N HIS A 53 8.22 -21.44 -5.20
CA HIS A 53 8.85 -20.88 -4.00
C HIS A 53 8.06 -19.71 -3.43
N TYR A 54 8.17 -19.54 -2.12
CA TYR A 54 7.67 -18.36 -1.42
C TYR A 54 8.56 -17.16 -1.72
N VAL A 55 7.91 -16.03 -1.95
CA VAL A 55 8.57 -14.76 -2.21
C VAL A 55 7.95 -13.66 -1.38
N LYS A 56 8.79 -12.72 -0.93
CA LYS A 56 8.36 -11.43 -0.40
C LYS A 56 8.51 -10.38 -1.49
N LEU A 57 7.44 -9.68 -1.81
CA LEU A 57 7.45 -8.64 -2.82
C LEU A 57 6.99 -7.30 -2.28
N PHE A 58 7.42 -6.24 -2.96
CA PHE A 58 7.02 -4.87 -2.72
C PHE A 58 6.57 -4.25 -4.03
N GLY A 59 5.41 -3.61 -4.00
CA GLY A 59 4.77 -3.11 -5.20
C GLY A 59 3.70 -2.07 -4.94
N SER A 60 3.05 -1.66 -6.02
CA SER A 60 1.83 -0.84 -5.99
C SER A 60 0.69 -1.60 -6.65
N VAL A 61 -0.53 -1.41 -6.15
CA VAL A 61 -1.72 -2.00 -6.76
C VAL A 61 -2.18 -1.09 -7.90
N ARG A 62 -2.35 -1.65 -9.09
CA ARG A 62 -3.00 -0.98 -10.22
C ARG A 62 -4.27 -1.72 -10.61
N THR A 63 -5.21 -0.96 -11.16
CA THR A 63 -6.45 -1.52 -11.71
C THR A 63 -6.46 -1.18 -13.19
N GLN A 64 -6.53 -2.20 -14.04
CA GLN A 64 -6.68 -2.05 -15.48
C GLN A 64 -8.01 -2.69 -15.89
N GLY A 65 -8.98 -1.85 -16.28
CA GLY A 65 -10.36 -2.30 -16.48
C GLY A 65 -10.95 -2.86 -15.18
N SER A 66 -11.35 -4.13 -15.20
CA SER A 66 -11.90 -4.84 -14.03
C SER A 66 -10.86 -5.64 -13.24
N GLN A 67 -9.63 -5.77 -13.74
CA GLN A 67 -8.59 -6.60 -13.13
C GLN A 67 -7.65 -5.76 -12.26
N LYS A 68 -7.32 -6.30 -11.08
CA LYS A 68 -6.30 -5.75 -10.19
C LYS A 68 -4.99 -6.48 -10.40
N MET A 69 -3.90 -5.73 -10.47
CA MET A 69 -2.56 -6.25 -10.70
C MET A 69 -1.55 -5.57 -9.78
N LEU A 70 -0.44 -6.24 -9.53
CA LEU A 70 0.67 -5.70 -8.75
C LEU A 70 1.79 -5.24 -9.67
N MET A 71 2.18 -3.97 -9.55
CA MET A 71 3.41 -3.47 -10.16
C MET A 71 4.54 -3.64 -9.16
N VAL A 72 5.40 -4.62 -9.41
CA VAL A 72 6.49 -5.01 -8.52
C VAL A 72 7.75 -4.24 -8.88
N PHE A 73 8.39 -3.66 -7.88
CA PHE A 73 9.72 -3.04 -8.01
C PHE A 73 10.79 -3.80 -7.23
N LYS A 74 10.41 -4.71 -6.32
CA LYS A 74 11.35 -5.57 -5.59
C LYS A 74 10.69 -6.90 -5.23
N MET A 75 11.42 -7.99 -5.42
CA MET A 75 11.01 -9.34 -5.03
C MET A 75 12.23 -10.09 -4.46
N ILE A 76 12.02 -10.85 -3.39
CA ILE A 76 13.05 -11.60 -2.67
C ILE A 76 12.53 -13.01 -2.39
N ALA A 77 13.31 -14.05 -2.70
CA ALA A 77 12.99 -15.41 -2.31
C ALA A 77 13.04 -15.58 -0.78
N ILE A 78 12.04 -16.23 -0.21
CA ILE A 78 11.98 -16.49 1.23
C ILE A 78 12.74 -17.76 1.56
N MET A 79 13.73 -17.63 2.45
CA MET A 79 14.58 -18.74 2.89
C MET A 79 14.13 -19.32 4.24
N ASN A 80 13.36 -18.56 5.03
CA ASN A 80 12.87 -18.96 6.33
C ASN A 80 11.34 -18.94 6.38
N SER A 81 10.72 -20.08 6.69
CA SER A 81 9.26 -20.22 6.80
C SER A 81 8.62 -19.30 7.85
N ASN A 82 9.38 -18.87 8.87
CA ASN A 82 8.89 -17.92 9.87
C ASN A 82 8.49 -16.57 9.26
N GLU A 83 9.08 -16.17 8.12
CA GLU A 83 8.71 -14.93 7.43
C GLU A 83 7.28 -14.99 6.89
N VAL A 84 6.83 -16.16 6.45
CA VAL A 84 5.45 -16.38 5.97
C VAL A 84 4.47 -16.21 7.12
N CYS A 85 4.73 -16.86 8.27
CA CYS A 85 3.88 -16.73 9.46
C CYS A 85 3.86 -15.30 10.00
N THR A 86 5.03 -14.66 10.05
CA THR A 86 5.17 -13.27 10.49
C THR A 86 4.36 -12.34 9.61
N HIS A 87 4.41 -12.52 8.28
CA HIS A 87 3.65 -11.71 7.35
C HIS A 87 2.13 -11.80 7.57
N ILE A 88 1.60 -13.00 7.86
CA ILE A 88 0.17 -13.16 8.16
C ILE A 88 -0.21 -12.35 9.41
N LEU A 89 0.61 -12.40 10.46
CA LEU A 89 0.38 -11.61 11.68
C LEU A 89 0.48 -10.09 11.42
N GLU A 90 1.44 -9.66 10.60
CA GLU A 90 1.58 -8.27 10.16
C GLU A 90 0.32 -7.78 9.44
N VAL A 91 -0.19 -8.56 8.49
CA VAL A 91 -1.38 -8.23 7.70
C VAL A 91 -2.63 -8.12 8.59
N LEU A 92 -2.83 -9.08 9.49
CA LEU A 92 -3.96 -9.06 10.43
C LEU A 92 -3.91 -7.84 11.36
N ASN A 93 -2.74 -7.56 11.94
CA ASN A 93 -2.54 -6.41 12.81
C ASN A 93 -2.71 -5.08 12.05
N ALA A 94 -2.16 -4.96 10.84
CA ALA A 94 -2.30 -3.76 10.01
C ALA A 94 -3.76 -3.51 9.65
N ARG A 95 -4.51 -4.56 9.30
CA ARG A 95 -5.95 -4.47 9.05
C ARG A 95 -6.71 -4.04 10.29
N TYR A 96 -6.52 -4.71 11.43
CA TYR A 96 -7.20 -4.38 12.68
C TYR A 96 -6.99 -2.91 13.08
N LYS A 97 -5.73 -2.45 13.06
CA LYS A 97 -5.40 -1.05 13.35
C LYS A 97 -6.06 -0.10 12.35
N SER A 98 -6.06 -0.43 11.06
CA SER A 98 -6.69 0.43 10.04
C SER A 98 -8.21 0.55 10.24
N GLU A 99 -8.87 -0.52 10.66
CA GLU A 99 -10.31 -0.53 10.99
C GLU A 99 -10.56 0.32 12.25
N GLU A 100 -9.72 0.18 13.28
CA GLU A 100 -9.79 1.01 14.50
C GLU A 100 -9.66 2.51 14.20
N PHE A 101 -8.69 2.90 13.35
CA PHE A 101 -8.52 4.29 12.93
C PHE A 101 -9.70 4.80 12.10
N ALA A 102 -10.30 3.96 11.25
CA ALA A 102 -11.47 4.32 10.47
C ALA A 102 -12.72 4.52 11.35
N SER A 103 -12.92 3.68 12.37
CA SER A 103 -14.04 3.80 13.30
C SER A 103 -13.90 5.02 14.23
N LYS A 104 -12.70 5.33 14.72
CA LYS A 104 -12.46 6.52 15.55
C LYS A 104 -12.65 7.85 14.81
N GLY A 105 -12.55 7.83 13.48
CA GLY A 105 -12.83 9.00 12.65
C GLY A 105 -14.33 9.28 12.43
N SER A 106 -15.24 8.37 12.82
CA SER A 106 -16.69 8.57 12.67
C SER A 106 -17.43 8.97 13.94
N ASP A 107 -16.77 8.95 15.10
CA ASP A 107 -17.36 9.40 16.37
C ASP A 107 -17.28 10.93 16.49
N THR A 108 -18.02 11.62 15.60
CA THR A 108 -18.52 12.96 15.92
C THR A 108 -19.57 12.77 17.02
N TYR A 109 -19.16 12.93 18.28
CA TYR A 109 -20.06 12.95 19.43
C TYR A 109 -21.29 13.83 19.14
N PRO A 110 -22.52 13.43 19.51
CA PRO A 110 -23.65 14.35 19.47
C PRO A 110 -23.43 15.39 20.58
N THR A 111 -22.85 16.53 20.24
CA THR A 111 -22.78 17.69 21.14
C THR A 111 -24.18 18.29 21.24
N ASN A 112 -25.01 17.74 22.12
CA ASN A 112 -26.08 18.50 22.74
C ASN A 112 -25.49 19.25 23.92
N VAL A 113 -24.91 20.43 23.67
CA VAL A 113 -24.54 21.38 24.70
C VAL A 113 -25.07 22.73 24.25
N ASP A 114 -26.23 23.04 24.80
CA ASP A 114 -26.83 24.37 24.77
C ASP A 114 -25.85 25.37 25.42
N SER A 115 -25.57 26.47 24.70
CA SER A 115 -24.89 27.68 25.16
C SER A 115 -23.47 27.55 25.75
N MET A 116 -22.44 27.95 24.99
CA MET A 116 -21.57 29.07 25.35
C MET A 116 -20.90 29.63 24.09
N ASN A 117 -21.36 30.81 23.72
CA ASN A 117 -20.88 31.65 22.63
C ASN A 117 -19.45 32.15 22.91
N PHE A 118 -18.49 31.82 22.04
CA PHE A 118 -17.26 32.60 21.90
C PHE A 118 -17.01 32.88 20.42
N ASN A 119 -17.46 34.06 20.01
CA ASN A 119 -17.35 34.59 18.66
C ASN A 119 -15.88 34.84 18.29
N SER A 120 -15.34 34.12 17.29
CA SER A 120 -14.17 34.55 16.53
C SER A 120 -14.53 34.52 15.04
N LYS A 121 -14.59 35.72 14.45
CA LYS A 121 -14.82 35.93 13.03
C LYS A 121 -13.61 35.44 12.24
N THR A 122 -13.85 34.64 11.21
CA THR A 122 -13.45 34.83 9.79
C THR A 122 -13.22 33.50 9.08
N SER A 123 -14.13 33.24 8.13
CA SER A 123 -13.96 32.59 6.82
C SER A 123 -12.80 31.62 6.58
N GLY A 124 -13.17 30.36 6.32
CA GLY A 124 -12.52 29.49 5.33
C GLY A 124 -11.27 28.77 5.81
N ASP A 125 -11.43 27.65 6.50
CA ASP A 125 -10.31 26.78 6.85
C ASP A 125 -10.64 25.31 6.54
N ASP A 126 -10.34 24.90 5.31
CA ASP A 126 -10.07 23.50 4.96
C ASP A 126 -8.73 23.11 5.59
N SER A 127 -8.76 22.82 6.90
CA SER A 127 -7.58 22.36 7.62
C SER A 127 -7.24 20.93 7.19
N LEU A 128 -6.38 20.83 6.16
CA LEU A 128 -5.80 19.59 5.63
C LEU A 128 -4.86 18.86 6.63
N GLY A 129 -5.01 19.08 7.94
CA GLY A 129 -4.19 18.44 8.96
C GLY A 129 -2.70 18.81 8.91
N LEU A 130 -2.34 19.95 8.31
CA LEU A 130 -0.96 20.46 8.32
C LEU A 130 -0.72 21.21 9.62
N GLU A 131 0.31 20.81 10.38
CA GLU A 131 0.67 21.49 11.64
C GLU A 131 1.95 22.33 11.51
N GLY A 132 1.92 23.51 12.14
CA GLY A 132 3.05 24.39 12.41
C GLY A 132 3.85 24.82 11.18
N LYS A 133 5.00 24.16 10.95
CA LYS A 133 5.95 24.52 9.90
C LYS A 133 5.39 24.29 8.49
N GLN A 134 4.55 23.27 8.33
CA GLN A 134 3.99 22.93 7.02
C GLN A 134 2.96 23.98 6.57
N LEU A 135 2.19 24.52 7.52
CA LEU A 135 1.19 25.56 7.26
C LEU A 135 1.85 26.91 6.93
N ALA A 136 2.97 27.23 7.60
CA ALA A 136 3.78 28.40 7.28
C ALA A 136 4.36 28.36 5.85
N VAL A 137 4.81 27.19 5.40
CA VAL A 137 5.30 26.99 4.03
C VAL A 137 4.17 27.15 3.01
N LEU A 138 3.01 26.55 3.26
CA LEU A 138 1.84 26.67 2.38
C LEU A 138 1.42 28.15 2.21
N GLN A 139 1.36 28.91 3.31
CA GLN A 139 1.02 30.33 3.28
C GLN A 139 2.07 31.16 2.52
N ALA A 140 3.34 30.81 2.63
CA ALA A 140 4.41 31.50 1.89
C ALA A 140 4.38 31.21 0.38
N VAL A 141 3.93 30.02 -0.03
CA VAL A 141 3.87 29.62 -1.45
C VAL A 141 2.60 30.14 -2.15
N LYS A 142 1.55 30.46 -1.40
CA LYS A 142 0.26 30.91 -1.95
C LYS A 142 0.21 32.42 -2.26
N ASN A 143 1.23 33.18 -1.88
CA ASN A 143 1.40 34.61 -2.20
C ASN A 143 2.43 34.81 -3.32
#